data_AF-U7KG75-F1
#
_entry.id   AF-U7KG75-F1
#
_cell.length_a   1.000
_cell.length_b   1.000
_cell.length_c   1.000
_cell.angle_alpha   90.00
_cell.angle_beta   90.00
_cell.angle_gamma   90.00
#
_symmetry.space_group_name_H-M   'P 1'
#
loop_
_entity.id
_entity.type
_entity.pdbx_description
1 polymer ?
#
loop_
_entity_poly.entity_id
_entity_poly.type
_entity_poly.pdbx_seq_one_letter_code
_entity_poly.pdbx_strand_id
1 'polypeptide(L)'
;MPEDFGPGGQRLYDQLMVGDWDVSTVALIVEAARAKDRLDCLARITSGDEDTWTRIFAGEGELVLKLDTAVSEQRQLLTVFRQLLAEIQRRQGDGVSDGEEDGLAGL
;
A
#
# COMPACT_ATOMS: atom_id res chain seq x y z
N MET A 1 11.41 7.82 -13.80
CA MET A 1 11.83 6.40 -13.72
C MET A 1 10.55 5.59 -13.60
N PRO A 2 10.35 4.50 -14.37
CA PRO A 2 9.25 3.60 -14.11
C PRO A 2 9.38 3.08 -12.66
N GLU A 3 8.25 2.93 -11.98
CA GLU A 3 8.25 2.46 -10.61
C GLU A 3 8.23 0.93 -10.60
N ASP A 4 9.25 0.34 -9.98
CA ASP A 4 9.33 -1.12 -9.86
C ASP A 4 8.49 -1.59 -8.66
N PHE A 5 7.20 -1.81 -8.88
CA PHE A 5 6.31 -2.41 -7.89
C PHE A 5 6.36 -3.94 -7.94
N GLY A 6 6.12 -4.56 -6.78
CA GLY A 6 5.73 -5.96 -6.71
C GLY A 6 4.31 -6.19 -7.26
N PRO A 7 3.87 -7.46 -7.40
CA PRO A 7 2.58 -7.76 -8.03
C PRO A 7 1.38 -7.11 -7.32
N GLY A 8 1.42 -7.02 -5.99
CA GLY A 8 0.36 -6.43 -5.18
C GLY A 8 0.29 -4.92 -5.33
N GLY A 9 1.44 -4.25 -5.25
CA GLY A 9 1.59 -2.82 -5.47
C GLY A 9 1.22 -2.42 -6.89
N GLN A 10 1.69 -3.15 -7.90
CA GLN A 10 1.37 -2.88 -9.30
C GLN A 10 -0.13 -2.93 -9.55
N ARG A 11 -0.81 -3.99 -9.09
CA ARG A 11 -2.26 -4.11 -9.26
C ARG A 11 -3.02 -2.98 -8.56
N LEU A 12 -2.57 -2.55 -7.39
CA LEU A 12 -3.19 -1.43 -6.68
C LEU A 12 -2.97 -0.11 -7.44
N TYR A 13 -1.74 0.13 -7.89
CA TYR A 13 -1.39 1.30 -8.70
C TYR A 13 -2.27 1.39 -9.95
N ASP A 14 -2.36 0.31 -10.73
CA ASP A 14 -3.15 0.26 -11.97
C ASP A 14 -4.63 0.56 -11.73
N GLN A 15 -5.18 0.12 -10.60
CA GLN A 15 -6.58 0.36 -10.23
C GLN A 15 -6.87 1.79 -9.78
N LEU A 16 -5.90 2.44 -9.14
CA LEU A 16 -6.06 3.80 -8.61
C LEU A 16 -5.65 4.86 -9.63
N MET A 17 -4.73 4.55 -10.54
CA MET A 17 -4.19 5.46 -11.56
C MET A 17 -5.06 5.47 -12.83
N VAL A 18 -6.39 5.57 -12.66
CA VAL A 18 -7.38 5.54 -13.75
C VAL A 18 -7.81 6.92 -14.27
N GLY A 19 -7.35 8.01 -13.64
CA GLY A 19 -7.71 9.39 -13.99
C GLY A 19 -6.49 10.31 -14.07
N ASP A 20 -6.72 11.57 -14.43
CA ASP A 20 -5.69 12.61 -14.37
C ASP A 20 -5.69 13.22 -12.97
N TRP A 21 -4.65 12.90 -12.21
CA TRP A 21 -4.54 13.27 -10.81
C TRP A 21 -3.46 14.32 -10.62
N ASP A 22 -3.68 15.24 -9.70
CA ASP A 22 -2.62 16.16 -9.29
C ASP A 22 -1.41 15.39 -8.73
N VAL A 23 -0.22 16.01 -8.81
CA VAL A 23 1.05 15.40 -8.42
C VAL A 23 1.03 14.84 -6.98
N SER A 24 0.31 15.47 -6.07
CA SER A 24 0.23 15.01 -4.68
C SER A 24 -0.65 13.77 -4.53
N THR A 25 -1.74 13.67 -5.30
CA THR A 25 -2.58 12.47 -5.35
C THR A 25 -1.85 11.30 -6.01
N VAL A 26 -1.08 11.57 -7.09
CA VAL A 26 -0.20 10.56 -7.69
C VAL A 26 0.81 10.04 -6.66
N ALA A 27 1.47 10.93 -5.92
CA ALA A 27 2.42 10.53 -4.88
C ALA A 27 1.79 9.65 -3.79
N LEU A 28 0.54 9.92 -3.39
CA LEU A 28 -0.17 9.07 -2.43
C LEU A 28 -0.47 7.67 -2.99
N ILE A 29 -0.87 7.57 -4.26
CA ILE A 29 -1.13 6.30 -4.95
C ILE A 29 0.16 5.45 -4.99
N VAL A 30 1.28 6.08 -5.33
CA VAL A 30 2.61 5.46 -5.32
C VAL A 30 2.96 4.90 -3.94
N GLU A 31 2.82 5.71 -2.89
CA GLU A 31 3.16 5.28 -1.54
C GLU A 31 2.22 4.18 -1.03
N ALA A 32 0.94 4.19 -1.45
CA ALA A 32 0.00 3.11 -1.17
C ALA A 32 0.44 1.80 -1.85
N ALA A 33 0.90 1.84 -3.10
CA ALA A 33 1.43 0.68 -3.82
C ALA A 33 2.68 0.09 -3.12
N ARG A 34 3.63 0.94 -2.70
CA ARG A 34 4.82 0.51 -1.93
C ARG A 34 4.44 -0.10 -0.58
N ALA A 35 3.53 0.53 0.15
CA ALA A 35 3.02 0.01 1.41
C ALA A 35 2.33 -1.35 1.22
N LYS A 36 1.61 -1.54 0.11
CA LYS A 36 0.98 -2.81 -0.23
C LYS A 36 2.00 -3.93 -0.46
N ASP A 37 3.05 -3.69 -1.23
CA ASP A 37 4.11 -4.69 -1.45
C ASP A 37 4.84 -5.05 -0.15
N ARG A 38 5.09 -4.05 0.70
CA ARG A 38 5.70 -4.26 2.02
C ARG A 38 4.78 -5.07 2.93
N LEU A 39 3.46 -4.85 2.88
CA LEU A 39 2.48 -5.69 3.59
C LEU A 39 2.44 -7.12 3.04
N ASP A 40 2.56 -7.33 1.73
CA ASP A 40 2.64 -8.68 1.14
C ASP A 40 3.90 -9.42 1.56
N CYS A 41 5.03 -8.73 1.66
CA CYS A 41 6.26 -9.28 2.22
C CYS A 41 6.08 -9.67 3.70
N LEU A 42 5.54 -8.77 4.53
CA LEU A 42 5.29 -9.06 5.94
C LEU A 42 4.26 -10.19 6.15
N ALA A 43 3.26 -10.30 5.28
CA ALA A 43 2.29 -11.39 5.32
C ALA A 43 2.94 -12.74 4.99
N ARG A 44 3.81 -12.81 3.99
CA ARG A 44 4.60 -14.01 3.67
C ARG A 44 5.52 -14.41 4.81
N ILE A 45 6.24 -13.44 5.38
CA ILE A 45 7.07 -13.66 6.56
C ILE A 45 6.21 -14.18 7.71
N THR A 46 5.10 -13.55 8.07
CA THR A 46 4.33 -13.97 9.25
C THR A 46 3.52 -15.26 9.06
N SER A 47 3.21 -15.65 7.82
CA SER A 47 2.49 -16.89 7.50
C SER A 47 3.38 -18.12 7.37
N GLY A 48 4.69 -17.94 7.16
CA GLY A 48 5.60 -19.05 6.89
C GLY A 48 5.45 -19.66 5.48
N ASP A 49 4.68 -19.02 4.59
CA ASP A 49 4.46 -19.41 3.19
C ASP A 49 5.56 -18.85 2.28
N GLU A 50 6.82 -19.19 2.59
CA GLU A 50 8.01 -18.89 1.78
C GLU A 50 9.04 -20.03 1.89
N ASP A 51 9.67 -20.40 0.76
CA ASP A 51 10.68 -21.46 0.66
C ASP A 51 11.87 -21.28 1.63
N THR A 52 12.12 -20.05 2.11
CA THR A 52 13.02 -19.77 3.22
C THR A 52 12.52 -18.55 3.99
N TRP A 53 11.80 -18.78 5.08
CA TRP A 53 11.22 -17.74 5.94
C TRP A 53 12.26 -16.90 6.72
N THR A 54 13.33 -17.54 7.20
CA THR A 54 14.45 -16.86 7.86
C THR A 54 15.70 -17.71 7.76
N ARG A 55 16.86 -17.10 7.56
CA ARG A 55 18.16 -17.80 7.55
C ARG A 55 18.90 -17.49 8.84
N ILE A 56 18.96 -18.49 9.72
CA ILE A 56 19.69 -18.39 10.98
C ILE A 56 21.14 -18.83 10.74
N PHE A 57 22.09 -17.94 10.99
CA PHE A 57 23.50 -18.29 11.00
C PHE A 57 23.89 -18.69 12.42
N ALA A 58 24.23 -19.96 12.61
CA ALA A 58 24.66 -20.48 13.90
C ALA A 58 26.16 -20.24 14.14
N GLY A 59 26.48 -19.64 15.30
CA GLY A 59 27.77 -19.74 15.97
C GLY A 59 27.62 -20.57 17.25
N GLU A 60 28.70 -20.76 18.03
CA GLU A 60 28.59 -21.39 19.36
C GLU A 60 27.79 -20.48 20.32
N GLY A 61 26.59 -20.90 20.73
CA GLY A 61 25.73 -20.18 21.69
C GLY A 61 24.22 -20.34 21.48
N GLU A 62 23.42 -19.63 22.28
CA GLU A 62 21.96 -19.54 22.15
C GLU A 62 21.56 -18.54 21.04
N LEU A 63 20.60 -18.94 20.20
CA LEU A 63 20.08 -18.12 19.11
C LEU A 63 18.64 -17.69 19.42
N VAL A 64 18.46 -16.38 19.66
CA VAL A 64 17.15 -15.78 19.92
C VAL A 64 16.63 -15.11 18.65
N LEU A 65 15.59 -15.68 18.05
CA LEU A 65 14.89 -15.08 16.92
C LEU A 65 13.72 -14.23 17.42
N LYS A 66 13.79 -12.90 17.27
CA LYS A 66 12.70 -11.99 17.65
C LYS A 66 11.78 -11.72 16.45
N LEU A 67 10.58 -12.30 16.47
CA LEU A 67 9.55 -12.11 15.45
C LEU A 67 8.55 -11.00 15.78
N ASP A 68 8.50 -10.57 17.04
CA ASP A 68 7.52 -9.59 17.54
C ASP A 68 7.62 -8.24 16.81
N THR A 69 8.82 -7.87 16.37
CA THR A 69 9.07 -6.64 15.60
C THR A 69 8.36 -6.67 14.26
N ALA A 70 8.38 -7.79 13.53
CA ALA A 70 7.74 -7.90 12.22
C ALA A 70 6.21 -7.79 12.31
N VAL A 71 5.60 -8.43 13.32
CA VAL A 71 4.16 -8.33 13.59
C VAL A 71 3.76 -6.91 14.02
N SER A 72 4.60 -6.25 14.83
CA SER A 72 4.40 -4.86 15.24
C SER A 72 4.48 -3.91 14.04
N GLU A 73 5.50 -4.05 13.20
CA GLU A 73 5.67 -3.28 11.95
C GLU A 73 4.47 -3.47 11.01
N GLN A 74 3.98 -4.70 10.86
CA GLN A 74 2.81 -4.98 10.03
C GLN A 74 1.56 -4.24 10.51
N ARG A 75 1.32 -4.17 11.83
CA ARG A 75 0.17 -3.43 12.39
C ARG A 75 0.29 -1.93 12.16
N GLN A 76 1.49 -1.37 12.33
CA GLN A 76 1.77 0.04 12.09
C GLN A 76 1.58 0.39 10.61
N LEU A 77 2.19 -0.39 9.72
CA LEU A 77 2.09 -0.20 8.28
C LEU A 77 0.66 -0.34 7.78
N LEU A 78 -0.11 -1.31 8.30
CA LEU A 78 -1.53 -1.46 7.95
C LEU A 78 -2.36 -0.22 8.33
N THR A 79 -1.99 0.46 9.41
CA THR A 79 -2.67 1.69 9.83
C THR A 79 -2.38 2.83 8.85
N VAL A 80 -1.10 3.02 8.50
CA VAL A 80 -0.70 4.01 7.48
C VAL A 80 -1.35 3.70 6.14
N PHE A 81 -1.37 2.43 5.73
CA PHE A 81 -1.98 1.99 4.49
C PHE A 81 -3.47 2.35 4.41
N ARG A 82 -4.24 2.10 5.48
CA ARG A 82 -5.65 2.52 5.54
C ARG A 82 -5.83 4.03 5.43
N GLN A 83 -4.93 4.81 6.04
CA GLN A 83 -4.98 6.27 5.96
C GLN A 83 -4.71 6.77 4.53
N LEU A 84 -3.71 6.18 3.85
CA LEU A 84 -3.42 6.48 2.45
C LEU A 84 -4.64 6.18 1.56
N LEU A 85 -5.24 4.99 1.70
CA LEU A 85 -6.42 4.62 0.92
C LEU A 85 -7.62 5.55 1.17
N ALA A 86 -7.88 5.91 2.42
CA ALA A 86 -8.98 6.81 2.77
C ALA A 86 -8.77 8.23 2.21
N GLU A 87 -7.52 8.72 2.20
CA GLU A 87 -7.18 10.01 1.60
C GLU A 87 -7.34 9.99 0.08
N ILE A 88 -6.81 8.95 -0.58
CA ILE A 88 -6.95 8.77 -2.04
C ILE A 88 -8.42 8.72 -2.42
N GLN A 89 -9.22 7.91 -1.74
CA GLN A 89 -10.65 7.78 -2.03
C GLN A 89 -11.39 9.12 -1.87
N ARG A 90 -11.05 9.91 -0.85
CA ARG A 90 -11.64 11.25 -0.67
C ARG A 90 -11.34 12.16 -1.86
N ARG A 91 -10.08 12.23 -2.27
CA ARG A 91 -9.66 13.10 -3.39
C ARG A 91 -10.23 12.67 -4.73
N GLN A 92 -10.31 11.35 -4.96
CA GLN A 92 -10.93 10.81 -6.16
C GLN A 92 -12.44 11.03 -6.17
N GLY A 93 -13.10 11.01 -5.01
CA GLY A 93 -14.53 11.35 -4.88
C GLY A 93 -14.81 12.84 -5.10
N ASP A 94 -13.98 13.72 -4.53
CA ASP A 94 -14.12 15.17 -4.68
C ASP A 94 -13.91 15.61 -6.14
N GLY A 95 -13.01 14.95 -6.88
CA GLY A 95 -12.76 15.24 -8.30
C GLY A 95 -13.89 14.83 -9.27
N VAL A 96 -14.82 13.97 -8.86
CA VAL A 96 -15.97 13.54 -9.70
C VAL A 96 -17.16 14.51 -9.58
N SER A 97 -17.24 15.31 -8.51
CA SER A 97 -18.36 16.22 -8.26
C SER A 97 -18.39 17.48 -9.13
N ASP A 98 -17.32 17.79 -9.88
CA ASP A 98 -17.21 19.05 -10.65
C ASP A 98 -17.77 18.94 -12.08
N GLY A 99 -18.43 17.82 -12.42
CA GLY A 99 -18.97 17.52 -13.76
C GLY A 99 -20.49 17.33 -13.85
N GLU A 100 -21.26 17.52 -12.76
CA GLU A 100 -22.72 17.62 -12.88
C GLU A 100 -23.08 19.04 -13.33
N GLU A 101 -23.16 19.21 -14.66
CA GLU A 101 -23.83 20.34 -15.30
C GLU A 101 -25.19 20.57 -14.64
N ASP A 102 -25.37 21.78 -14.14
CA ASP A 102 -26.60 22.34 -13.56
C ASP A 102 -27.80 22.14 -14.50
N GLY A 103 -28.48 21.01 -14.37
CA GLY A 103 -29.68 20.64 -15.14
C GLY A 103 -30.94 21.42 -14.75
N LEU A 104 -30.81 22.49 -13.96
CA LEU A 104 -31.92 23.37 -13.58
C LEU A 104 -31.78 24.81 -14.11
N ALA A 105 -30.78 25.09 -14.95
CA ALA A 105 -30.70 26.33 -15.71
C ALA A 105 -31.74 26.34 -16.86
N GLY A 106 -33.04 26.39 -16.55
CA GLY A 106 -34.08 26.54 -17.57
C GLY A 106 -35.52 26.14 -17.21
N LEU A 107 -35.85 25.85 -15.95
CA LEU A 107 -37.24 25.66 -15.48
C LEU A 107 -37.66 26.79 -14.54
#